data_AF-A0A2T6K171-F1
#
_entry.id   AF-A0A2T6K171-F1
#
_cell.length_a   1.000
_cell.length_b   1.000
_cell.length_c   1.000
_cell.angle_alpha   90.00
_cell.angle_beta   90.00
_cell.angle_gamma   90.00
#
_symmetry.space_group_name_H-M   'P 1'
#
loop_
_entity.id
_entity.type
_entity.pdbx_description
1 polymer ?
#
loop_
_entity_poly.entity_id
_entity_poly.type
_entity_poly.pdbx_seq_one_letter_code
_entity_poly.pdbx_strand_id
1 'polypeptide(L)'
;MINEDVKILIPEDFEDNMKIITTIFSSTKEVGLVIAGEDMYPTSEHPILRIYLLEHIDLGWAIQEELHAFAFLNYDAARLFLEKLPNMSALELLIMMSAHEDSREPHAGFLS
;
A
#
# COMPACT_ATOMS: atom_id res chain seq x y z
N MET A 1 0.94 14.53 -17.60
CA MET A 1 -0.33 15.19 -17.22
C MET A 1 -0.59 14.80 -15.79
N ILE A 2 -0.51 15.74 -14.86
CA ILE A 2 -0.85 15.52 -13.45
C ILE A 2 -2.33 15.84 -13.37
N ASN A 3 -3.17 14.83 -13.13
CA ASN A 3 -4.62 14.95 -13.22
C ASN A 3 -5.17 15.92 -12.17
N GLU A 4 -6.07 16.77 -12.64
CA GLU A 4 -6.93 17.68 -11.88
C GLU A 4 -7.66 16.94 -10.75
N ASP A 5 -7.65 17.54 -9.55
CA ASP A 5 -8.48 17.30 -8.37
C ASP A 5 -9.32 16.00 -8.33
N VAL A 6 -8.65 14.84 -8.25
CA VAL A 6 -9.36 13.58 -8.00
C VAL A 6 -9.78 13.53 -6.53
N LYS A 7 -11.08 13.58 -6.27
CA LYS A 7 -11.65 13.47 -4.93
C LYS A 7 -11.62 12.00 -4.47
N ILE A 8 -10.74 11.71 -3.51
CA ILE A 8 -10.68 10.43 -2.82
C ILE A 8 -11.37 10.61 -1.47
N LEU A 9 -12.40 9.80 -1.21
CA LEU A 9 -13.07 9.72 0.07
C LEU A 9 -12.26 8.80 0.98
N ILE A 10 -11.61 9.44 1.94
CA ILE A 10 -10.75 8.81 2.93
C ILE A 10 -11.57 8.70 4.23
N PRO A 11 -11.62 7.53 4.90
CA PRO A 11 -12.24 7.40 6.22
C PRO A 11 -11.59 8.33 7.25
N GLU A 12 -12.35 8.90 8.19
CA GLU A 12 -11.82 9.86 9.17
C GLU A 12 -10.63 9.29 9.97
N ASP A 13 -10.66 7.99 10.30
CA ASP A 13 -9.62 7.30 11.08
C ASP A 13 -8.32 7.02 10.28
N PHE A 14 -8.31 7.29 8.98
CA PHE A 14 -7.17 6.97 8.10
C PHE A 14 -6.01 7.96 8.26
N GLU A 15 -6.30 9.24 8.53
CA GLU A 15 -5.28 10.30 8.50
C GLU A 15 -4.46 10.42 9.79
N ASP A 16 -4.93 9.82 10.89
CA ASP A 16 -4.29 9.99 12.21
C ASP A 16 -2.84 9.50 12.25
N ASN A 17 -2.49 8.48 11.46
CA ASN A 17 -1.12 7.93 11.41
C ASN A 17 -0.61 7.66 9.99
N MET A 18 -1.40 7.88 8.95
CA MET A 18 -1.03 7.53 7.58
C MET A 18 -1.11 8.70 6.62
N LYS A 19 -0.14 8.75 5.71
CA LYS A 19 -0.07 9.75 4.64
C LYS A 19 -0.21 9.05 3.30
N ILE A 20 -1.10 9.55 2.46
CA ILE A 20 -1.16 9.13 1.06
C ILE A 20 0.15 9.55 0.38
N ILE A 21 0.81 8.59 -0.23
CA ILE A 21 2.07 8.78 -0.94
C ILE A 21 1.79 8.93 -2.43
N THR A 22 0.99 8.03 -2.98
CA THR A 22 0.64 8.04 -4.40
C THR A 22 -0.67 7.29 -4.64
N THR A 23 -1.30 7.62 -5.75
CA THR A 23 -2.52 6.99 -6.22
C THR A 23 -2.34 6.55 -7.67
N ILE A 24 -2.70 5.31 -7.97
CA ILE A 24 -2.58 4.71 -9.29
C ILE A 24 -3.98 4.38 -9.79
N PHE A 25 -4.41 4.99 -10.89
CA PHE A 25 -5.70 4.69 -11.49
C PHE A 25 -5.54 3.77 -12.70
N SER A 26 -6.41 2.79 -12.84
CA SER A 26 -6.50 2.03 -14.07
C SER A 26 -7.05 2.93 -15.18
N SER A 27 -6.43 2.91 -16.35
CA SER A 27 -6.92 3.62 -17.53
C SER A 27 -8.06 2.89 -18.25
N THR A 28 -8.32 1.62 -17.89
CA THR A 28 -9.24 0.73 -18.61
C THR A 28 -10.35 0.16 -17.73
N LYS A 29 -10.24 0.31 -16.42
CA LYS A 29 -11.22 -0.18 -15.45
C LYS A 29 -11.52 0.90 -14.42
N GLU A 30 -12.69 0.86 -13.82
CA GLU A 30 -13.09 1.73 -12.70
C GLU A 30 -12.48 1.25 -11.36
N VAL A 31 -11.19 0.91 -11.38
CA VAL A 31 -10.42 0.52 -10.19
C VAL A 31 -9.16 1.36 -10.10
N GLY A 32 -8.81 1.74 -8.87
CA GLY A 32 -7.58 2.43 -8.54
C GLY A 32 -6.90 1.78 -7.35
N LEU A 33 -5.70 2.25 -7.04
CA LEU A 33 -4.94 1.87 -5.86
C LEU A 33 -4.48 3.14 -5.16
N VAL A 34 -4.63 3.19 -3.84
CA VAL A 34 -3.96 4.17 -2.99
C VAL A 34 -2.84 3.49 -2.26
N ILE A 35 -1.67 4.09 -2.30
CA ILE A 35 -0.53 3.71 -1.47
C ILE A 35 -0.37 4.77 -0.40
N ALA A 36 -0.49 4.34 0.85
CA ALA A 36 -0.33 5.17 2.02
C ALA A 36 0.80 4.61 2.89
N GLY A 37 1.45 5.49 3.65
CA GLY A 37 2.56 5.13 4.51
C GLY A 37 2.42 5.68 5.92
N GLU A 38 2.89 4.86 6.86
CA GLU A 38 3.04 5.15 8.27
C GLU A 38 4.55 5.24 8.57
N ASP A 39 4.95 6.24 9.36
CA ASP A 39 6.35 6.53 9.70
C ASP A 39 7.30 6.63 8.49
N MET A 40 6.83 7.17 7.37
CA MET A 40 7.63 7.37 6.15
C MET A 40 8.52 8.61 6.21
N TYR A 41 9.60 8.54 7.00
CA TYR A 41 10.63 9.59 7.08
C TYR A 41 12.06 9.01 7.16
N PRO A 42 13.11 9.76 6.77
CA PRO A 42 14.47 9.22 6.58
C PRO A 42 15.09 8.48 7.78
N THR A 43 14.69 8.82 9.01
CA THR A 43 15.19 8.21 10.24
C THR A 43 14.30 7.08 10.77
N SER A 44 13.29 6.65 10.01
CA SER A 44 12.38 5.59 10.42
C SER A 44 13.03 4.21 10.34
N GLU A 45 12.92 3.45 11.43
CA GLU A 45 13.44 2.09 11.52
C GLU A 45 12.42 1.06 11.01
N HIS A 46 11.12 1.35 11.11
CA HIS A 46 10.06 0.42 10.76
C HIS A 46 8.90 1.06 9.97
N PRO A 47 9.17 1.70 8.83
CA PRO A 47 8.10 2.28 8.03
C PRO A 47 7.19 1.19 7.49
N ILE A 48 5.89 1.49 7.45
CA ILE A 48 4.87 0.58 6.92
C ILE A 48 4.26 1.24 5.69
N LEU A 49 4.17 0.48 4.59
CA LEU A 49 3.41 0.86 3.40
C LEU A 49 2.18 -0.01 3.29
N ARG A 50 1.05 0.62 3.04
CA ARG A 50 -0.23 -0.06 2.87
C ARG A 50 -0.80 0.25 1.50
N ILE A 51 -1.35 -0.76 0.86
CA ILE A 51 -1.98 -0.67 -0.45
C ILE A 51 -3.47 -0.90 -0.26
N TYR A 52 -4.27 0.05 -0.73
CA TYR A 52 -5.72 0.02 -0.70
C TYR A 52 -6.27 -0.06 -2.11
N LEU A 53 -7.32 -0.86 -2.28
CA LEU A 53 -8.14 -0.83 -3.47
C LEU A 53 -9.08 0.37 -3.42
N LEU A 54 -9.12 1.12 -4.52
CA LEU A 54 -10.13 2.15 -4.74
C LEU A 54 -11.20 1.64 -5.71
N GLU A 55 -12.44 1.94 -5.36
CA GLU A 55 -13.59 1.82 -6.25
C GLU A 55 -14.10 3.20 -6.65
N HIS A 56 -14.65 3.31 -7.87
CA HIS A 56 -15.31 4.52 -8.32
C HIS A 56 -16.78 4.50 -7.89
N ILE A 57 -17.22 5.58 -7.25
CA ILE A 57 -18.61 5.79 -6.81
C ILE A 57 -19.12 7.15 -7.32
N ASP A 58 -20.41 7.43 -7.15
CA ASP A 58 -21.05 8.67 -7.65
C ASP A 58 -20.38 9.97 -7.16
N LEU A 59 -19.71 9.93 -6.01
CA LEU A 59 -19.07 11.09 -5.36
C LEU A 59 -17.55 11.19 -5.59
N GLY A 60 -16.96 10.29 -6.38
CA GLY A 60 -15.53 10.21 -6.64
C GLY A 60 -14.98 8.81 -6.40
N TRP A 61 -13.77 8.71 -5.85
CA TRP A 61 -13.16 7.43 -5.51
C TRP A 61 -13.28 7.17 -4.02
N ALA A 62 -13.56 5.93 -3.62
CA ALA A 62 -13.59 5.54 -2.21
C ALA A 62 -12.63 4.38 -1.96
N ILE A 63 -12.03 4.36 -0.76
CA ILE A 63 -11.29 3.20 -0.28
C ILE A 63 -12.28 2.06 -0.04
N GLN A 64 -12.10 0.96 -0.76
CA GLN A 64 -12.92 -0.23 -0.64
C GLN A 64 -12.36 -1.17 0.44
N GLU A 65 -11.10 -1.59 0.28
CA GLU A 65 -10.43 -2.52 1.20
C GLU A 65 -8.91 -2.37 1.18
N GLU A 66 -8.24 -2.83 2.25
CA GLU A 66 -6.79 -2.98 2.29
C GLU A 66 -6.40 -4.27 1.57
N LEU A 67 -5.55 -4.17 0.55
CA LEU A 67 -5.01 -5.32 -0.17
C LEU A 67 -3.80 -5.92 0.56
N HIS A 68 -2.90 -5.06 1.06
CA HIS A 68 -1.72 -5.52 1.76
C HIS A 68 -1.02 -4.41 2.56
N ALA A 69 -0.30 -4.82 3.61
CA ALA A 69 0.59 -3.98 4.39
C ALA A 69 2.00 -4.58 4.42
N PHE A 70 2.98 -3.84 3.92
CA PHE A 70 4.40 -4.16 3.90
C PHE A 70 5.12 -3.42 5.01
N ALA A 71 5.80 -4.16 5.90
CA ALA A 71 6.71 -3.58 6.89
C ALA A 71 8.14 -3.65 6.38
N PHE A 72 8.88 -2.55 6.52
CA PHE A 72 10.27 -2.47 6.07
C PHE A 72 11.23 -2.28 7.24
N LEU A 73 12.50 -2.63 7.03
CA LEU A 73 13.56 -2.49 8.04
C LEU A 73 14.14 -1.07 8.11
N ASN A 74 13.76 -0.18 7.20
CA ASN A 74 14.13 1.24 7.19
C ASN A 74 13.44 1.96 6.03
N TYR A 75 13.52 3.29 6.06
CA TYR A 75 13.03 4.19 5.03
C TYR A 75 13.56 3.90 3.62
N ASP A 76 14.85 3.58 3.48
CA ASP A 76 15.45 3.35 2.16
C ASP A 76 14.86 2.12 1.47
N ALA A 77 14.60 1.04 2.22
CA ALA A 77 13.94 -0.14 1.69
C ALA A 77 12.50 0.17 1.23
N ALA A 78 11.73 0.92 2.04
CA ALA A 78 10.38 1.35 1.68
C ALA A 78 10.38 2.28 0.44
N ARG A 79 11.32 3.23 0.36
CA ARG A 79 11.47 4.14 -0.79
C ARG A 79 11.80 3.38 -2.06
N LEU A 80 12.75 2.43 -2.02
CA LEU A 80 13.11 1.60 -3.17
C LEU A 80 11.95 0.73 -3.65
N PHE A 81 11.10 0.26 -2.73
CA PHE A 81 9.87 -0.43 -3.09
C PHE A 81 8.91 0.48 -3.85
N LEU A 82 8.65 1.70 -3.36
CA LEU A 82 7.78 2.68 -4.02
C LEU A 82 8.25 3.05 -5.42
N GLU A 83 9.57 3.19 -5.64
CA GLU A 83 10.14 3.48 -6.96
C GLU A 83 9.94 2.34 -7.96
N LYS A 84 9.93 1.09 -7.47
CA LYS A 84 9.74 -0.10 -8.30
C LYS A 84 8.26 -0.40 -8.55
N LEU A 85 7.37 -0.05 -7.62
CA LEU A 85 5.96 -0.43 -7.63
C LEU A 85 5.25 -0.19 -8.99
N PRO A 86 5.40 0.98 -9.66
CA PRO A 86 4.73 1.22 -10.95
C PRO A 86 5.22 0.33 -12.09
N ASN A 87 6.43 -0.23 -11.95
CA ASN A 87 7.07 -1.08 -12.94
C ASN A 87 6.98 -2.57 -12.58
N MET A 88 6.44 -2.93 -11.41
CA MET A 88 6.26 -4.32 -11.02
C MET A 88 5.12 -4.95 -11.81
N SER A 89 5.37 -6.17 -12.29
CA SER A 89 4.31 -7.03 -12.81
C SER A 89 3.39 -7.50 -11.68
N ALA A 90 2.15 -7.86 -12.04
CA ALA A 90 1.21 -8.44 -11.10
C ALA A 90 1.76 -9.70 -10.42
N LEU A 91 2.59 -10.48 -11.12
CA LEU A 91 3.23 -11.68 -10.56
C LEU A 91 4.27 -11.33 -9.50
N GLU A 92 5.12 -10.34 -9.74
CA GLU A 92 6.11 -9.88 -8.77
C GLU A 92 5.42 -9.37 -7.50
N LEU A 93 4.34 -8.62 -7.65
CA LEU A 93 3.53 -8.17 -6.52
C LEU A 93 2.94 -9.35 -5.72
N LEU A 94 2.37 -10.35 -6.41
CA LEU A 94 1.84 -11.54 -5.75
C LEU A 94 2.90 -12.31 -4.97
N ILE A 95 4.09 -12.51 -5.55
CA ILE A 95 5.21 -13.17 -4.88
C ILE A 95 5.65 -12.40 -3.63
N MET A 96 5.68 -11.07 -3.70
CA MET A 96 6.04 -10.23 -2.56
C MET A 96 4.99 -10.29 -1.45
N MET A 97 3.71 -10.28 -1.81
CA MET A 97 2.62 -10.42 -0.85
C MET A 97 2.66 -11.78 -0.13
N SER A 98 2.89 -12.88 -0.86
CA SER A 98 2.99 -14.21 -0.25
C SER A 98 4.22 -14.37 0.64
N ALA A 99 5.38 -13.83 0.23
CA ALA A 99 6.60 -13.89 1.05
C ALA A 99 6.48 -13.10 2.36
N HIS A 100 5.66 -12.05 2.37
CA HIS A 100 5.38 -11.25 3.56
C HIS A 100 4.35 -11.90 4.49
N GLU A 101 3.48 -12.77 3.98
CA GLU A 101 2.58 -13.61 4.79
C GLU A 101 3.34 -14.74 5.51
N ASP A 102 4.27 -15.42 4.84
CA ASP A 102 5.07 -16.52 5.43
C ASP A 102 5.97 -16.06 6.58
N SER A 103 6.40 -14.81 6.58
CA SER A 103 7.21 -14.23 7.66
C SER A 103 6.41 -13.85 8.91
N ARG A 104 5.08 -13.99 8.87
CA ARG A 104 4.16 -13.76 10.01
C ARG A 104 3.75 -15.05 10.73
N GLU A 105 4.19 -16.23 10.30
CA GLU A 105 4.00 -17.45 11.09
C GLU A 105 5.14 -17.60 12.12
N PRO A 106 4.88 -17.44 13.44
CA PRO A 106 5.80 -18.02 14.41
C PRO A 106 5.63 -19.53 14.29
N HIS A 107 6.72 -20.24 13.98
CA HIS A 107 6.80 -21.69 14.18
C HIS A 107 6.34 -22.01 15.59
N ALA A 108 5.07 -22.41 15.73
CA ALA A 108 4.55 -23.01 16.94
C ALA A 108 5.35 -24.30 17.13
N GLY A 109 6.18 -24.32 18.17
CA GLY A 109 7.04 -25.44 18.49
C GLY A 109 6.25 -26.73 18.56
N PHE A 110 6.62 -27.69 17.71
CA PHE A 110 6.35 -29.09 17.98
C PHE A 110 7.30 -29.52 19.09
N LEU A 111 6.83 -29.44 20.33
CA LEU A 111 7.31 -30.33 21.38
C LEU A 111 6.58 -31.66 21.21
N SER A 112 7.33 -32.69 20.85
CA SER A 112 6.98 -34.10 21.06
C SER A 112 8.11 -34.74 21.85
#